data_AF-A0A0U3SS20-F1
#
_entry.id   AF-A0A0U3SS20-F1
#
_cell.length_a   1.000
_cell.length_b   1.000
_cell.length_c   1.000
_cell.angle_alpha   90.00
_cell.angle_beta   90.00
_cell.angle_gamma   90.00
#
_symmetry.space_group_name_H-M   'P 1'
#
loop_
_entity.id
_entity.type
_entity.pdbx_description
1 polymer ?
#
loop_
_entity_poly.entity_id
_entity_poly.type
_entity_poly.pdbx_seq_one_letter_code
_entity_poly.pdbx_strand_id
1 'polypeptide(L)'
;MLLNFLFISIFLLIIITFILFEGDFFQPAVILTIAYFISIASALVNRNVWGTELHFKTFYLILLGVATFVIVSLLTKLSYRPKVEGISHEELKEINPSKIIYVILLTLNLVMLFLYIREIQKVVLFSGRSFSNITDLISNYRYLSYYSNEVENRVSGMINQLSKIIPATTLISLYIFMNNYFITKQIKKNFIYLIPIAIFFVYAIISGGRL
;
A
#
# COMPACT_ATOMS: atom_id res chain seq x y z
N MET A 1 14.04 15.53 19.23
CA MET A 1 13.56 15.07 20.55
C MET A 1 12.09 14.69 20.50
N LEU A 2 11.17 15.60 20.15
CA LEU A 2 9.73 15.31 19.99
C LEU A 2 9.41 14.14 19.04
N LEU A 3 10.11 14.06 17.90
CA LEU A 3 9.94 12.96 16.95
C LEU A 3 10.32 11.59 17.57
N ASN A 4 11.36 11.54 18.42
CA ASN A 4 11.76 10.31 19.11
C ASN A 4 10.72 9.89 20.14
N PHE A 5 10.14 10.84 20.89
CA PHE A 5 9.03 10.55 21.79
C PHE A 5 7.81 10.03 21.02
N LEU A 6 7.48 10.65 19.89
CA LEU A 6 6.34 10.23 19.06
C LEU A 6 6.54 8.79 18.57
N PHE A 7 7.75 8.44 18.15
CA PHE A 7 8.10 7.08 17.74
C PHE A 7 7.87 6.05 18.86
N ILE A 8 8.36 6.34 20.07
CA ILE A 8 8.16 5.47 21.24
C ILE A 8 6.67 5.38 21.60
N SER A 9 5.95 6.50 21.59
CA SER A 9 4.51 6.53 21.89
C SER A 9 3.70 5.70 20.91
N ILE A 10 3.98 5.81 19.60
CA ILE A 10 3.29 5.00 18.58
C ILE A 10 3.69 3.53 18.68
N PHE A 11 4.95 3.22 19.00
CA PHE A 11 5.38 1.84 19.24
C PHE A 11 4.61 1.18 20.40
N LEU A 12 4.47 1.89 21.53
CA LEU A 12 3.64 1.44 22.64
C LEU A 12 2.17 1.29 22.23
N LEU A 13 1.66 2.23 21.43
CA LEU A 13 0.29 2.17 20.94
C LEU A 13 0.05 0.96 20.03
N ILE A 14 1.03 0.53 19.22
CA ILE A 14 0.94 -0.70 18.44
C ILE A 14 0.77 -1.90 19.38
N ILE A 15 1.61 -2.02 20.41
CA ILE A 15 1.55 -3.14 21.37
C ILE A 15 0.17 -3.18 22.04
N ILE A 16 -0.30 -2.03 22.54
CA ILE A 16 -1.62 -1.91 23.18
C ILE A 16 -2.72 -2.32 22.20
N THR A 17 -2.70 -1.78 20.97
CA THR A 17 -3.70 -2.07 19.95
C THR A 17 -3.70 -3.55 19.59
N PHE A 18 -2.52 -4.16 19.43
CA PHE A 18 -2.38 -5.58 19.11
C PHE A 18 -2.97 -6.48 20.21
N ILE A 19 -2.77 -6.13 21.48
CA ILE A 19 -3.35 -6.85 22.62
C ILE A 19 -4.88 -6.67 22.66
N LEU A 20 -5.39 -5.44 22.48
CA LEU A 20 -6.84 -5.14 22.51
C LEU A 20 -7.62 -5.87 21.40
N PHE A 21 -6.96 -6.15 20.28
CA PHE A 21 -7.52 -6.87 19.14
C PHE A 21 -7.05 -8.33 19.06
N GLU A 22 -6.63 -8.92 20.19
CA GLU A 22 -6.36 -10.36 20.31
C GLU A 22 -5.32 -10.89 19.30
N GLY A 23 -4.38 -10.05 18.90
CA GLY A 23 -3.33 -10.41 17.94
C GLY A 23 -3.75 -10.39 16.47
N ASP A 24 -4.92 -9.83 16.15
CA ASP A 24 -5.35 -9.68 14.75
C ASP A 24 -4.55 -8.59 14.01
N PHE A 25 -3.56 -9.03 13.22
CA PHE A 25 -2.77 -8.16 12.35
C PHE A 25 -3.58 -7.45 11.27
N PHE A 26 -4.71 -8.03 10.85
CA PHE A 26 -5.56 -7.47 9.80
C PHE A 26 -6.59 -6.49 10.33
N GLN A 27 -6.69 -6.33 11.64
CA GLN A 27 -7.54 -5.31 12.23
C GLN A 27 -7.12 -3.91 11.75
N PRO A 28 -8.04 -3.07 11.25
CA PRO A 28 -7.70 -1.75 10.70
C PRO A 28 -6.88 -0.87 11.65
N ALA A 29 -7.15 -0.93 12.95
CA ALA A 29 -6.41 -0.17 13.96
C ALA A 29 -4.94 -0.63 14.10
N VAL A 30 -4.69 -1.93 14.03
CA VAL A 30 -3.33 -2.48 14.06
C VAL A 30 -2.57 -2.07 12.80
N ILE A 31 -3.19 -2.21 11.63
CA ILE A 31 -2.58 -1.79 10.34
C ILE A 31 -2.23 -0.31 10.37
N LEU A 32 -3.16 0.54 10.82
CA LEU A 32 -2.95 1.99 10.87
C LEU A 32 -1.79 2.37 11.80
N THR A 33 -1.73 1.77 12.99
CA THR A 33 -0.64 2.04 13.95
C THR A 33 0.73 1.61 13.43
N ILE A 34 0.81 0.46 12.75
CA ILE A 34 2.01 0.00 12.06
C ILE A 34 2.42 0.95 10.92
N ALA A 35 1.46 1.42 10.11
CA ALA A 35 1.74 2.35 9.02
C ALA A 35 2.32 3.69 9.54
N TYR A 36 1.76 4.23 10.62
CA TYR A 36 2.31 5.42 11.28
C TYR A 36 3.70 5.18 11.85
N PHE A 37 3.95 4.02 12.45
CA PHE A 37 5.26 3.67 12.97
C PHE A 37 6.34 3.64 11.88
N ILE A 38 6.07 2.98 10.74
CA ILE A 38 6.98 2.95 9.59
C ILE A 38 7.23 4.37 9.04
N SER A 39 6.17 5.19 8.99
CA SER A 39 6.27 6.59 8.53
C SER A 39 7.15 7.43 9.45
N ILE A 40 6.98 7.30 10.77
CA ILE A 40 7.79 8.02 11.76
C ILE A 40 9.23 7.50 11.78
N ALA A 41 9.45 6.19 11.61
CA ALA A 41 10.79 5.62 11.45
C ALA A 41 11.52 6.25 10.24
N SER A 42 10.81 6.37 9.12
CA SER A 42 11.35 7.00 7.90
C SER A 42 11.67 8.48 8.13
N ALA A 43 10.80 9.21 8.84
CA ALA A 43 11.04 10.60 9.22
C ALA A 43 12.23 10.75 10.18
N LEU A 44 12.45 9.80 11.09
CA LEU A 44 13.61 9.80 11.99
C LEU A 44 14.93 9.65 11.23
N VAL A 45 14.99 8.68 10.30
CA VAL A 45 16.19 8.44 9.48
C VAL A 45 16.51 9.65 8.60
N ASN A 46 15.48 10.27 8.00
CA ASN A 46 15.67 11.38 7.06
C ASN A 46 15.58 12.76 7.70
N ARG A 47 15.50 12.86 9.04
CA ARG A 47 15.24 14.12 9.75
C ARG A 47 16.22 15.24 9.38
N ASN A 48 17.50 14.89 9.24
CA ASN A 48 18.56 15.85 8.92
C ASN A 48 18.50 16.31 7.45
N VAL A 49 18.06 15.43 6.54
CA VAL A 49 17.92 15.72 5.11
C VAL A 49 16.68 16.59 4.86
N TRP A 50 15.59 16.31 5.58
CA TRP A 50 14.31 17.00 5.42
C TRP A 50 14.15 18.23 6.30
N GLY A 51 15.11 18.51 7.20
CA GLY A 51 15.00 19.60 8.16
C GLY A 51 13.76 19.49 9.05
N THR A 52 13.32 18.27 9.38
CA THR A 52 12.02 18.06 10.03
C THR A 52 12.08 18.47 11.51
N GLU A 53 11.48 19.61 11.80
CA GLU A 53 11.20 20.08 13.15
C GLU A 53 9.72 19.88 13.49
N LEU A 54 9.47 19.08 14.53
CA LEU A 54 8.13 18.68 14.91
C LEU A 54 7.65 19.59 16.05
N HIS A 55 6.61 20.37 15.79
CA HIS A 55 5.96 21.20 16.81
C HIS A 55 5.05 20.38 17.72
N PHE A 56 4.86 20.83 18.97
CA PHE A 56 3.96 20.18 19.93
C PHE A 56 2.53 20.00 19.40
N LYS A 57 2.00 20.96 18.64
CA LYS A 57 0.67 20.83 18.01
C LYS A 57 0.59 19.61 17.08
N THR A 58 1.60 19.42 16.23
CA THR A 58 1.68 18.27 15.32
C THR A 58 1.86 16.96 16.08
N PHE A 59 2.65 16.97 17.15
CA PHE A 59 2.82 15.81 18.04
C PHE A 59 1.48 15.32 18.58
N TYR A 60 0.70 16.21 19.22
CA TYR A 60 -0.59 15.85 19.79
C TYR A 60 -1.61 15.49 18.72
N LEU A 61 -1.60 16.19 17.59
CA LEU A 61 -2.52 15.91 16.48
C LEU A 61 -2.34 14.49 15.95
N ILE A 62 -1.09 14.04 15.74
CA ILE A 62 -0.81 12.67 15.29
C ILE A 62 -1.20 11.68 16.39
N LEU A 63 -0.74 11.90 17.63
CA LEU A 63 -0.96 10.95 18.72
C LEU A 63 -2.46 10.77 19.03
N LEU A 64 -3.21 11.87 19.15
CA LEU A 64 -4.65 11.84 19.41
C LEU A 64 -5.42 11.30 18.22
N GLY A 65 -5.02 11.63 16.98
CA GLY A 65 -5.68 11.10 15.78
C GLY A 65 -5.61 9.57 15.72
N VAL A 66 -4.41 9.02 15.91
CA VAL A 66 -4.19 7.57 15.95
C VAL A 66 -4.92 6.93 17.13
N ALA A 67 -4.82 7.51 18.33
CA ALA A 67 -5.51 7.00 19.52
C ALA A 67 -7.04 7.01 19.35
N THR A 68 -7.61 8.06 18.76
CA THR A 68 -9.06 8.15 18.49
C THR A 68 -9.50 7.03 17.55
N PHE A 69 -8.72 6.73 16.51
CA PHE A 69 -9.02 5.62 15.60
C PHE A 69 -9.04 4.27 16.32
N VAL A 70 -8.08 4.03 17.22
CA VAL A 70 -8.03 2.81 18.05
C VAL A 70 -9.27 2.73 18.95
N ILE A 71 -9.62 3.82 19.63
CA ILE A 71 -10.79 3.88 20.52
C ILE A 71 -12.09 3.61 19.75
N VAL A 72 -12.30 4.26 18.60
CA VAL A 72 -13.50 4.04 17.77
C VAL A 72 -13.56 2.59 17.27
N SER A 73 -12.42 2.02 16.86
CA SER A 73 -12.34 0.62 16.45
C SER A 73 -12.70 -0.34 17.60
N LEU A 74 -12.26 -0.02 18.82
CA LEU A 74 -12.60 -0.80 20.01
C LEU A 74 -14.10 -0.69 20.33
N LEU A 75 -14.65 0.53 20.34
CA LEU A 75 -16.08 0.75 20.55
C LEU A 75 -16.93 0.00 19.52
N THR A 76 -16.48 -0.04 18.27
CA THR A 76 -17.14 -0.79 17.20
C THR A 76 -17.08 -2.29 17.47
N LYS A 77 -15.91 -2.83 17.85
CA LYS A 77 -15.76 -4.24 18.25
C LYS A 77 -16.69 -4.60 19.42
N LEU A 78 -16.80 -3.74 20.43
CA LEU A 78 -17.64 -3.97 21.62
C LEU A 78 -19.15 -3.82 21.32
N SER A 79 -19.53 -2.89 20.44
CA SER A 79 -20.93 -2.64 20.08
C SER A 79 -21.46 -3.64 19.07
N TYR A 80 -20.57 -4.19 18.23
CA TYR A 80 -20.94 -5.16 17.22
C TYR A 80 -21.15 -6.53 17.87
N ARG A 81 -22.42 -6.90 18.06
CA ARG A 81 -22.79 -8.30 18.33
C ARG A 81 -22.85 -9.02 16.99
N PRO A 82 -21.94 -9.96 16.69
CA PRO A 82 -22.04 -10.72 15.46
C PRO A 82 -23.39 -11.46 15.46
N LYS A 83 -24.24 -11.16 14.48
CA LYS A 83 -25.54 -11.84 14.26
C LYS A 83 -25.37 -13.27 13.72
N VAL A 84 -24.22 -13.89 13.95
CA VAL A 84 -23.86 -15.11 13.25
C VAL A 84 -24.00 -16.31 14.16
N GLU A 85 -25.26 -16.69 14.37
CA GLU A 85 -25.59 -18.07 14.69
C GLU A 85 -25.18 -18.93 13.49
N GLY A 86 -24.13 -19.72 13.63
CA GLY A 86 -23.79 -20.79 12.69
C GLY A 86 -22.96 -20.39 11.46
N ILE A 87 -21.83 -19.71 11.62
CA ILE A 87 -20.74 -19.95 10.65
C ILE A 87 -20.28 -21.39 10.90
N SER A 88 -20.76 -22.33 10.10
CA SER A 88 -19.99 -23.55 9.90
C SER A 88 -18.60 -23.09 9.46
N HIS A 89 -17.56 -23.49 10.18
CA HIS A 89 -16.20 -23.37 9.68
C HIS A 89 -16.14 -24.19 8.38
N GLU A 90 -16.49 -23.57 7.25
CA GLU A 90 -16.21 -24.18 5.96
C GLU A 90 -14.70 -24.35 5.91
N GLU A 91 -14.26 -25.60 5.84
CA GLU A 91 -12.86 -25.94 5.72
C GLU A 91 -12.27 -25.12 4.57
N LEU A 92 -11.11 -24.49 4.81
CA LEU A 92 -10.42 -23.71 3.79
C LEU A 92 -10.16 -24.61 2.58
N LYS A 93 -10.78 -24.28 1.44
CA LYS A 93 -10.61 -25.01 0.18
C LYS A 93 -9.52 -24.37 -0.65
N GLU A 94 -8.72 -25.20 -1.34
CA GLU A 94 -7.69 -24.72 -2.25
C GLU A 94 -8.37 -23.98 -3.41
N ILE A 95 -7.96 -22.73 -3.64
CA ILE A 95 -8.48 -21.91 -4.72
C ILE A 95 -7.57 -22.10 -5.92
N ASN A 96 -8.09 -22.81 -6.93
CA ASN A 96 -7.41 -23.00 -8.21
C ASN A 96 -8.16 -22.21 -9.29
N PRO A 97 -7.77 -20.94 -9.57
CA PRO A 97 -8.34 -20.18 -10.66
C PRO A 97 -8.06 -20.85 -12.01
N SER A 98 -8.95 -20.61 -12.99
CA SER A 98 -8.72 -21.03 -14.36
C SER A 98 -7.41 -20.45 -14.89
N LYS A 99 -6.52 -21.31 -15.40
CA LYS A 99 -5.22 -20.92 -15.97
C LYS A 99 -5.38 -19.85 -17.06
N ILE A 100 -6.44 -19.96 -17.88
CA ILE A 100 -6.71 -19.02 -18.98
C ILE A 100 -7.00 -17.63 -18.42
N ILE A 101 -7.90 -17.54 -17.44
CA ILE A 101 -8.27 -16.26 -16.80
C ILE A 101 -7.04 -15.64 -16.15
N TYR A 102 -6.24 -16.45 -15.45
CA TYR A 102 -5.02 -15.96 -14.80
C TYR A 102 -4.00 -15.41 -15.80
N VAL A 103 -3.77 -16.11 -16.92
CA VAL A 103 -2.87 -15.64 -17.99
C VAL A 103 -3.38 -14.35 -18.62
N ILE A 104 -4.69 -14.21 -18.84
CA ILE A 104 -5.30 -12.97 -19.35
C ILE A 104 -5.05 -11.81 -18.37
N LEU A 105 -5.29 -12.01 -17.07
CA LEU A 105 -5.06 -10.99 -16.05
C LEU A 105 -3.58 -10.58 -15.97
N LEU A 106 -2.66 -11.54 -16.06
CA LEU A 106 -1.22 -11.28 -16.04
C LEU A 106 -0.78 -10.50 -17.28
N THR A 107 -1.29 -10.87 -18.46
CA THR A 107 -1.02 -10.15 -19.71
C THR A 107 -1.54 -8.72 -19.64
N LEU A 108 -2.77 -8.53 -19.13
CA LEU A 108 -3.37 -7.23 -18.95
C LEU A 108 -2.55 -6.36 -17.99
N ASN A 109 -2.07 -6.92 -16.88
CA ASN A 109 -1.17 -6.24 -15.95
C ASN A 109 0.10 -5.71 -16.63
N LEU A 110 0.76 -6.54 -17.44
CA LEU A 110 1.95 -6.14 -18.19
C LEU A 110 1.66 -5.04 -19.21
N VAL A 111 0.55 -5.15 -19.94
CA VAL A 111 0.11 -4.12 -20.89
C VAL A 111 -0.17 -2.81 -20.15
N MET A 112 -0.85 -2.86 -19.01
CA MET A 112 -1.16 -1.66 -18.24
C MET A 112 0.09 -0.99 -17.66
N LEU A 113 1.04 -1.77 -17.13
CA LEU A 113 2.32 -1.25 -16.67
C LEU A 113 3.09 -0.60 -17.83
N PHE A 114 3.14 -1.24 -18.99
CA PHE A 114 3.81 -0.69 -20.17
C PHE A 114 3.18 0.63 -20.64
N LEU A 115 1.84 0.68 -20.74
CA LEU A 115 1.11 1.91 -21.12
C LEU A 115 1.36 3.03 -20.12
N TYR A 116 1.38 2.72 -18.82
CA TYR A 116 1.65 3.69 -17.77
C TYR A 116 3.07 4.28 -17.88
N ILE A 117 4.09 3.43 -18.09
CA ILE A 117 5.47 3.86 -18.30
C ILE A 117 5.58 4.75 -19.55
N ARG A 118 4.96 4.34 -20.66
CA ARG A 118 4.96 5.12 -21.90
C ARG A 118 4.35 6.50 -21.70
N GLU A 119 3.28 6.60 -20.90
CA GLU A 119 2.65 7.89 -20.65
C GLU A 119 3.52 8.80 -19.77
N ILE A 120 4.19 8.24 -18.78
CA ILE A 120 5.18 8.97 -17.98
C ILE A 120 6.32 9.50 -18.86
N GLN A 121 6.81 8.69 -19.80
CA GLN A 121 7.83 9.14 -20.77
C GLN A 121 7.34 10.31 -21.60
N LYS A 122 6.11 10.25 -22.12
CA LYS A 122 5.52 11.38 -22.87
C LYS A 122 5.43 12.64 -22.02
N VAL A 123 4.94 12.52 -20.78
CA VAL A 123 4.82 13.65 -19.84
C VAL A 123 6.20 14.32 -19.63
N VAL A 124 7.24 13.53 -19.40
CA VAL A 124 8.60 14.06 -19.17
C VAL A 124 9.16 14.71 -20.44
N LEU A 125 9.03 14.08 -21.61
CA LEU A 125 9.51 14.65 -22.88
C LEU A 125 8.77 15.93 -23.26
N PHE A 126 7.45 15.98 -23.04
CA PHE A 126 6.62 17.15 -23.36
C PHE A 126 7.00 18.36 -22.49
N SER A 127 7.42 18.12 -21.24
CA SER A 127 7.95 19.16 -20.36
C SER A 127 9.35 19.69 -20.75
N GLY A 128 9.91 19.24 -21.89
CA GLY A 128 11.24 19.63 -22.36
C GLY A 128 12.40 18.98 -21.62
N ARG A 129 12.13 17.96 -20.79
CA ARG A 129 13.15 17.25 -20.02
C ARG A 129 13.58 15.98 -20.74
N SER A 130 14.89 15.74 -20.77
CA SER A 130 15.47 14.48 -21.24
C SER A 130 15.65 13.51 -20.07
N PHE A 131 15.72 12.21 -20.39
CA PHE A 131 16.08 11.16 -19.44
C PHE A 131 17.01 10.16 -20.13
N SER A 132 18.09 9.78 -19.44
CA SER A 132 19.00 8.73 -19.90
C SER A 132 18.64 7.37 -19.32
N ASN A 133 18.17 7.35 -18.07
CA ASN A 133 17.88 6.13 -17.33
C ASN A 133 16.48 6.15 -16.70
N ILE A 134 15.98 4.97 -16.28
CA ILE A 134 14.68 4.84 -15.59
C ILE A 134 14.64 5.68 -14.30
N THR A 135 15.75 5.80 -13.58
CA THR A 135 15.83 6.63 -12.37
C THR A 135 15.59 8.11 -12.67
N ASP A 136 16.18 8.62 -13.76
CA ASP A 136 16.00 10.01 -14.20
C ASP A 136 14.56 10.26 -14.62
N LEU A 137 13.97 9.30 -15.33
CA LEU A 137 12.55 9.34 -15.73
C LEU A 137 11.63 9.46 -14.51
N ILE A 138 11.82 8.60 -13.51
CA ILE A 138 11.01 8.60 -12.28
C ILE A 138 11.21 9.90 -11.49
N SER A 139 12.45 10.36 -11.37
CA SER A 139 12.78 11.61 -10.65
C SER A 139 12.15 12.83 -11.31
N ASN A 140 12.29 12.95 -12.63
CA ASN A 140 11.70 14.04 -13.41
C ASN A 140 10.18 14.01 -13.37
N TYR A 141 9.57 12.83 -13.55
CA TYR A 141 8.13 12.67 -13.43
C TYR A 141 7.62 13.07 -12.05
N ARG A 142 8.28 12.63 -10.97
CA ARG A 142 7.93 13.03 -9.61
C ARG A 142 8.00 14.54 -9.45
N TYR A 143 9.09 15.16 -9.88
CA TYR A 143 9.21 16.61 -9.80
C TYR A 143 8.05 17.33 -10.50
N LEU A 144 7.73 16.95 -11.73
CA LEU A 144 6.62 17.55 -12.49
C LEU A 144 5.28 17.31 -11.80
N SER A 145 5.05 16.09 -11.31
CA SER A 145 3.81 15.71 -10.62
C SER A 145 3.62 16.45 -9.28
N TYR A 146 4.70 16.79 -8.56
CA TYR A 146 4.63 17.50 -7.28
C TYR A 146 4.65 19.02 -7.41
N TYR A 147 5.41 19.57 -8.36
CA TYR A 147 5.73 20.99 -8.40
C TYR A 147 5.20 21.73 -9.63
N SER A 148 4.77 21.02 -10.68
CA SER A 148 4.16 21.67 -11.86
C SER A 148 2.62 21.64 -11.76
N ASN A 149 1.99 22.81 -11.98
CA ASN A 149 0.54 22.97 -11.99
C ASN A 149 -0.08 22.79 -13.38
N GLU A 150 0.73 22.45 -14.38
CA GLU A 150 0.27 22.32 -15.76
C GLU A 150 -0.49 21.01 -15.96
N VAL A 151 -1.65 21.11 -16.59
CA VAL A 151 -2.54 19.98 -16.87
C VAL A 151 -1.89 18.99 -17.85
N GLU A 152 -1.04 19.49 -18.76
CA GLU A 152 -0.31 18.69 -19.75
C GLU A 152 0.79 17.82 -19.12
N ASN A 153 1.24 18.14 -17.90
CA ASN A 153 2.28 17.38 -17.19
C ASN A 153 1.72 16.24 -16.34
N ARG A 154 0.53 15.74 -16.66
CA ARG A 154 -0.14 14.65 -15.92
C ARG A 154 -0.42 13.45 -16.81
N VAL A 155 -0.34 12.26 -16.22
CA VAL A 155 -0.79 11.02 -16.88
C VAL A 155 -2.27 11.17 -17.24
N SER A 156 -2.62 10.77 -18.46
CA SER A 156 -4.01 10.79 -18.94
C SER A 156 -4.95 10.10 -17.94
N GLY A 157 -6.10 10.73 -17.67
CA GLY A 157 -7.09 10.21 -16.73
C GLY A 157 -7.54 8.79 -17.06
N MET A 158 -7.63 8.44 -18.34
CA MET A 158 -7.98 7.09 -18.79
C MET A 158 -6.92 6.05 -18.37
N ILE A 159 -5.64 6.36 -18.57
CA ILE A 159 -4.54 5.47 -18.18
C ILE A 159 -4.47 5.33 -16.66
N ASN A 160 -4.72 6.41 -15.93
CA ASN A 160 -4.75 6.38 -14.46
C ASN A 160 -5.90 5.54 -13.89
N GLN A 161 -7.07 5.51 -14.55
CA GLN A 161 -8.15 4.62 -14.11
C GLN A 161 -7.87 3.16 -14.46
N LEU A 162 -7.37 2.91 -15.68
CA LEU A 162 -7.06 1.56 -16.13
C LEU A 162 -5.90 0.95 -15.32
N SER A 163 -4.94 1.75 -14.85
CA SER A 163 -3.81 1.25 -14.05
C SER A 163 -4.24 0.73 -12.68
N LYS A 164 -5.46 1.05 -12.21
CA LYS A 164 -6.05 0.48 -10.98
C LYS A 164 -6.33 -1.02 -11.07
N ILE A 165 -6.33 -1.59 -12.28
CA ILE A 165 -6.42 -3.04 -12.45
C ILE A 165 -5.20 -3.74 -11.82
N ILE A 166 -4.03 -3.08 -11.80
CA ILE A 166 -2.81 -3.62 -11.19
C ILE A 166 -2.99 -3.89 -9.69
N PRO A 167 -3.30 -2.90 -8.83
CA PRO A 167 -3.52 -3.17 -7.41
C PRO A 167 -4.68 -4.15 -7.16
N ALA A 168 -5.77 -4.09 -7.94
CA ALA A 168 -6.90 -5.00 -7.77
C ALA A 168 -6.52 -6.47 -7.99
N THR A 169 -5.82 -6.77 -9.08
CA THR A 169 -5.37 -8.13 -9.39
C THR A 169 -4.30 -8.63 -8.43
N THR A 170 -3.45 -7.74 -7.92
CA THR A 170 -2.46 -8.05 -6.89
C THR A 170 -3.12 -8.46 -5.58
N LEU A 171 -4.17 -7.75 -5.14
CA LEU A 171 -4.92 -8.12 -3.93
C LEU A 171 -5.55 -9.52 -4.07
N ILE A 172 -6.17 -9.82 -5.22
CA ILE A 172 -6.74 -11.14 -5.50
C ILE A 172 -5.66 -12.22 -5.46
N SER A 173 -4.53 -11.99 -6.12
CA SER A 173 -3.43 -12.95 -6.20
C SER A 173 -2.77 -13.19 -4.83
N LEU A 174 -2.64 -12.14 -4.03
CA LEU A 174 -2.15 -12.22 -2.65
C LEU A 174 -3.09 -13.06 -1.77
N TYR A 175 -4.41 -12.85 -1.90
CA TYR A 175 -5.40 -13.65 -1.17
C TYR A 175 -5.32 -15.14 -1.55
N ILE A 176 -5.27 -15.47 -2.85
CA ILE A 176 -5.14 -16.85 -3.33
C ILE A 176 -3.83 -17.48 -2.81
N PHE A 177 -2.73 -16.73 -2.86
CA PHE A 177 -1.43 -17.18 -2.35
C PHE A 177 -1.51 -17.52 -0.85
N MET A 178 -2.03 -16.60 -0.04
CA MET A 178 -2.13 -16.79 1.41
C MET A 178 -3.05 -17.96 1.76
N ASN A 179 -4.24 -18.03 1.16
CA ASN A 179 -5.19 -19.12 1.39
C ASN A 179 -4.59 -20.49 1.05
N ASN A 180 -4.01 -20.62 -0.16
CA ASN A 180 -3.43 -21.88 -0.59
C ASN A 180 -2.16 -22.24 0.21
N TYR A 181 -1.41 -21.26 0.70
CA TYR A 181 -0.26 -21.50 1.57
C TYR A 181 -0.68 -22.11 2.92
N PHE A 182 -1.74 -21.59 3.55
CA PHE A 182 -2.22 -22.15 4.82
C PHE A 182 -2.76 -23.58 4.69
N ILE A 183 -3.35 -23.93 3.55
CA ILE A 183 -3.88 -25.28 3.28
C ILE A 183 -2.76 -26.26 2.90
N THR A 184 -2.00 -25.94 1.86
CA THR A 184 -1.05 -26.89 1.24
C THR A 184 0.33 -26.87 1.88
N LYS A 185 0.70 -25.78 2.57
CA LYS A 185 2.07 -25.49 3.08
C LYS A 185 3.17 -25.58 2.02
N GLN A 186 2.81 -25.62 0.73
CA GLN A 186 3.75 -25.75 -0.38
C GLN A 186 3.92 -24.42 -1.13
N ILE A 187 5.06 -23.77 -0.91
CA ILE A 187 5.39 -22.48 -1.52
C ILE A 187 5.61 -22.61 -3.04
N LYS A 188 6.24 -23.70 -3.49
CA LYS A 188 6.65 -23.88 -4.90
C LYS A 188 5.47 -23.92 -5.88
N LYS A 189 4.34 -24.52 -5.50
CA LYS A 189 3.14 -24.62 -6.36
C LYS A 189 2.42 -23.27 -6.51
N ASN A 190 2.51 -22.42 -5.50
CA ASN A 190 1.79 -21.14 -5.43
C ASN A 190 2.64 -19.93 -5.85
N PHE A 191 3.91 -20.13 -6.21
CA PHE A 191 4.84 -19.05 -6.57
C PHE A 191 4.35 -18.20 -7.75
N ILE A 192 3.55 -18.78 -8.65
CA ILE A 192 2.99 -18.06 -9.80
C ILE A 192 2.12 -16.87 -9.39
N TYR A 193 1.46 -16.92 -8.22
CA TYR A 193 0.63 -15.85 -7.67
C TYR A 193 1.44 -14.67 -7.13
N LEU A 194 2.77 -14.81 -7.01
CA LEU A 194 3.66 -13.70 -6.64
C LEU A 194 4.01 -12.79 -7.81
N ILE A 195 3.75 -13.21 -9.06
CA ILE A 195 4.11 -12.40 -10.24
C ILE A 195 3.34 -11.06 -10.28
N PRO A 196 2.01 -11.01 -10.09
CA PRO A 196 1.27 -9.74 -10.04
C PRO A 196 1.76 -8.83 -8.91
N ILE A 197 2.16 -9.40 -7.77
CA ILE A 197 2.74 -8.66 -6.65
C ILE A 197 4.04 -7.96 -7.08
N ALA A 198 4.92 -8.66 -7.78
CA ALA A 198 6.15 -8.08 -8.31
C ALA A 198 5.87 -6.95 -9.32
N ILE A 199 4.90 -7.13 -10.22
CA ILE A 199 4.46 -6.10 -11.17
C ILE A 199 3.95 -4.86 -10.42
N PHE A 200 3.15 -5.06 -9.38
CA PHE A 200 2.64 -3.96 -8.55
C PHE A 200 3.76 -3.19 -7.84
N PHE A 201 4.80 -3.85 -7.34
CA PHE A 201 5.95 -3.15 -6.76
C PHE A 201 6.63 -2.22 -7.77
N VAL A 202 6.84 -2.69 -9.00
CA VAL A 202 7.40 -1.85 -10.08
C VAL A 202 6.47 -0.67 -10.37
N TYR A 203 5.17 -0.92 -10.49
CA TYR A 203 4.17 0.13 -10.68
C TYR A 203 4.20 1.18 -9.55
N ALA A 204 4.20 0.75 -8.29
CA ALA A 204 4.17 1.63 -7.12
C ALA A 204 5.42 2.51 -6.99
N ILE A 205 6.59 1.98 -7.36
CA ILE A 205 7.84 2.75 -7.38
C ILE A 205 7.76 3.87 -8.42
N ILE A 206 7.27 3.53 -9.62
CA ILE A 206 7.17 4.45 -10.77
C ILE A 206 6.07 5.49 -10.55
N SER A 207 4.92 5.12 -9.99
CA SER A 207 3.82 6.04 -9.71
C SER A 207 4.13 7.04 -8.58
N GLY A 208 5.23 6.84 -7.84
CA GLY A 208 5.62 7.71 -6.73
C GLY A 208 4.67 7.62 -5.53
N GLY A 209 3.95 6.51 -5.39
CA GLY A 209 2.99 6.30 -4.30
C GLY A 209 1.66 7.05 -4.45
N ARG A 210 1.40 7.67 -5.61
CA ARG A 210 0.05 8.14 -5.97
C ARG A 210 -0.73 6.96 -6.55
N LEU A 211 -1.48 6.28 -5.68
CA LEU A 211 -2.50 5.29 -6.04
C LEU A 211 -3.86 5.97 -6.23
#